data_AF-A0A849J365-F1
#
_entry.id   AF-A0A849J365-F1
#
_cell.length_a   1.000
_cell.length_b   1.000
_cell.length_c   1.000
_cell.angle_alpha   90.00
_cell.angle_beta   90.00
_cell.angle_gamma   90.00
#
_symmetry.space_group_name_H-M   'P 1'
#
loop_
_entity.id
_entity.type
_entity.pdbx_description
1 polymer ?
#
loop_
_entity_poly.entity_id
_entity_poly.type
_entity_poly.pdbx_seq_one_letter_code
_entity_poly.pdbx_strand_id
1 'polypeptide(L)'
;MSKWAPVRYADGRPVKFWNQLAIALVFYFGYEYTSQLASGSTSSARRNALWEVSVEKRLHFFVEQKIQHFFLQYLWLIKLSNFFYVTVHFILPVVILVLLYRRDASRFLRYRNVFAWMTAISFVIFIVFPVMPPRLLPASFHFIDTQLKFGGAGKLDATLMKEAGNPYAAMPSLHFAWAAWCALGGYKVIKSKLLRYLLLADPFITIFVVIVTANHFFLDIVGGALVLFVSMVLAGIKKKNMRVDSGWFNPIQ
;
A
#
# COMPACT_ATOMS: atom_id res chain seq x y z
N MET A 1 33.68 -9.69 -12.58
CA MET A 1 33.05 -9.39 -11.27
C MET A 1 31.63 -9.97 -11.25
N SER A 2 31.33 -10.90 -10.35
CA SER A 2 30.07 -11.67 -10.41
C SER A 2 28.86 -10.77 -10.12
N LYS A 3 27.84 -10.83 -10.98
CA LYS A 3 26.58 -10.06 -10.87
C LYS A 3 25.69 -10.48 -9.69
N TRP A 4 26.24 -11.22 -8.73
CA TRP A 4 25.52 -11.98 -7.69
C TRP A 4 26.26 -12.01 -6.34
N ALA A 5 27.03 -10.97 -6.02
CA ALA A 5 27.57 -10.85 -4.66
C ALA A 5 26.40 -10.78 -3.65
N PRO A 6 26.42 -11.57 -2.56
CA PRO A 6 25.34 -11.57 -1.59
C PRO A 6 25.23 -10.21 -0.91
N VAL A 7 24.01 -9.68 -0.85
CA VAL A 7 23.65 -8.47 -0.11
C VAL A 7 24.08 -8.68 1.34
N ARG A 8 24.79 -7.72 1.96
CA ARG A 8 25.29 -7.83 3.34
C ARG A 8 24.69 -6.75 4.24
N TYR A 9 24.52 -7.05 5.52
CA TYR A 9 24.23 -6.09 6.59
C TYR A 9 25.43 -5.13 6.79
N ALA A 10 25.22 -4.05 7.55
CA ALA A 10 26.29 -3.10 7.88
C ALA A 10 27.48 -3.75 8.63
N ASP A 11 27.22 -4.85 9.34
CA ASP A 11 28.23 -5.68 10.03
C ASP A 11 28.86 -6.77 9.13
N GLY A 12 28.63 -6.71 7.81
CA GLY A 12 29.20 -7.64 6.83
C GLY A 12 28.51 -9.00 6.75
N ARG A 13 27.51 -9.32 7.59
CA ARG A 13 26.78 -10.60 7.50
C ARG A 13 25.93 -10.69 6.22
N PRO A 14 25.87 -11.83 5.52
CA PRO A 14 25.04 -11.97 4.34
C PRO A 14 23.54 -11.97 4.70
N VAL A 15 22.75 -11.24 3.92
CA VAL A 15 21.30 -11.27 3.93
C VAL A 15 20.86 -12.57 3.26
N LYS A 16 20.40 -13.52 4.08
CA LYS A 16 19.95 -14.83 3.60
C LYS A 16 18.56 -14.70 2.96
N PHE A 17 18.42 -15.13 1.71
CA PHE A 17 17.16 -15.16 0.96
C PHE A 17 16.05 -15.88 1.73
N TRP A 18 16.35 -17.05 2.29
CA TRP A 18 15.39 -17.85 3.06
C TRP A 18 14.83 -17.12 4.29
N ASN A 19 15.62 -16.25 4.93
CA ASN A 19 15.11 -15.43 6.03
C ASN A 19 14.13 -14.37 5.53
N GLN A 20 14.34 -13.82 4.32
CA GLN A 20 13.41 -12.87 3.72
C GLN A 20 12.11 -13.55 3.31
N LEU A 21 12.22 -14.76 2.75
CA LEU A 21 11.06 -15.58 2.40
C LEU A 21 10.24 -15.94 3.64
N ALA A 22 10.89 -16.36 4.73
CA ALA A 22 10.20 -16.64 5.98
C ALA A 22 9.44 -15.42 6.54
N ILE A 23 10.06 -14.23 6.50
CA ILE A 23 9.38 -12.98 6.88
C ILE A 23 8.16 -12.72 5.98
N ALA A 24 8.31 -12.88 4.66
CA ALA A 24 7.22 -12.68 3.72
C ALA A 24 6.05 -13.65 3.99
N LEU A 25 6.36 -14.93 4.26
CA LEU A 25 5.35 -15.94 4.61
C LEU A 25 4.65 -15.61 5.93
N VAL A 26 5.35 -15.13 6.96
CA VAL A 26 4.73 -14.69 8.22
C VAL A 26 3.75 -13.54 7.98
N PHE A 27 4.10 -12.57 7.13
CA PHE A 27 3.18 -11.49 6.77
C PHE A 27 1.99 -11.98 5.94
N TYR A 28 2.21 -12.93 5.03
CA TYR A 28 1.14 -13.53 4.23
C TYR A 28 0.14 -14.30 5.10
N PHE A 29 0.60 -15.22 5.95
CA PHE A 29 -0.30 -15.96 6.84
C PHE A 29 -0.89 -15.07 7.94
N GLY A 30 -0.15 -14.06 8.41
CA GLY A 30 -0.67 -13.04 9.32
C GLY A 30 -1.80 -12.22 8.68
N TYR A 31 -1.69 -11.89 7.39
CA TYR A 31 -2.75 -11.24 6.63
C TYR A 31 -4.00 -12.12 6.57
N GLU A 32 -3.87 -13.38 6.17
CA GLU A 32 -5.00 -14.32 6.11
C GLU A 32 -5.68 -14.47 7.48
N TYR A 33 -4.89 -14.58 8.55
CA TYR A 33 -5.41 -14.71 9.91
C TYR A 33 -6.12 -13.45 10.41
N THR A 34 -5.50 -12.27 10.22
CA THR A 34 -6.10 -10.99 10.61
C THR A 34 -7.35 -10.69 9.78
N SER A 35 -7.37 -11.06 8.50
CA SER A 35 -8.55 -10.95 7.64
C SER A 35 -9.71 -11.81 8.15
N GLN A 36 -9.43 -13.01 8.66
CA GLN A 36 -10.44 -13.85 9.30
C GLN A 36 -10.97 -13.24 10.59
N LEU A 37 -10.11 -12.70 11.46
CA LEU A 37 -10.52 -12.04 12.70
C LEU A 37 -11.29 -10.73 12.47
N ALA A 38 -10.82 -9.92 11.52
CA ALA A 38 -11.37 -8.61 11.19
C ALA A 38 -12.67 -8.70 10.36
N SER A 39 -13.09 -9.90 9.97
CA SER A 39 -14.46 -10.16 9.51
C SER A 39 -15.52 -9.93 10.61
N GLY A 40 -15.08 -9.60 11.83
CA GLY A 40 -15.90 -9.23 12.99
C GLY A 40 -16.81 -8.01 12.77
N SER A 41 -18.11 -8.30 12.68
CA SER A 41 -19.26 -7.39 12.75
C SER A 41 -19.28 -6.22 11.75
N THR A 42 -19.94 -6.45 10.61
CA THR A 42 -20.40 -5.43 9.64
C THR A 42 -20.96 -4.16 10.30
N SER A 43 -21.60 -4.30 11.47
CA SER A 43 -22.17 -3.17 12.22
C SER A 43 -21.09 -2.21 12.75
N SER A 44 -19.97 -2.72 13.27
CA SER A 44 -18.84 -1.91 13.73
C SER A 44 -18.14 -1.23 12.55
N ALA A 45 -17.90 -1.96 11.46
CA ALA A 45 -17.31 -1.42 10.25
C ALA A 45 -18.12 -0.26 9.66
N ARG A 46 -19.45 -0.43 9.60
CA ARG A 46 -20.38 0.61 9.16
C ARG A 46 -20.39 1.80 10.11
N ARG A 47 -20.41 1.58 11.43
CA ARG A 47 -20.37 2.67 12.42
C ARG A 47 -19.10 3.51 12.28
N ASN A 48 -17.95 2.88 12.13
CA ASN A 48 -16.68 3.59 11.95
C ASN A 48 -16.64 4.35 10.61
N ALA A 49 -17.15 3.77 9.52
CA ALA A 49 -17.29 4.49 8.24
C ALA A 49 -18.21 5.71 8.36
N LEU A 50 -19.34 5.60 9.07
CA LEU A 50 -20.22 6.74 9.32
C LEU A 50 -19.55 7.80 10.20
N TRP A 51 -18.66 7.39 11.11
CA TRP A 51 -17.83 8.33 11.85
C TRP A 51 -16.88 9.08 10.93
N GLU A 52 -16.20 8.42 9.98
CA GLU A 52 -15.33 9.10 8.99
C GLU A 52 -16.12 10.11 8.16
N VAL A 53 -17.25 9.68 7.59
CA VAL A 53 -18.18 10.56 6.88
C VAL A 53 -18.54 11.79 7.72
N SER A 54 -18.80 11.60 9.02
CA SER A 54 -19.13 12.71 9.92
C SER A 54 -17.95 13.68 10.10
N VAL A 55 -16.71 13.17 10.19
CA VAL A 55 -15.48 13.96 10.28
C VAL A 55 -15.29 14.77 9.00
N GLU A 56 -15.35 14.13 7.85
CA GLU A 56 -15.14 14.78 6.54
C GLU A 56 -16.21 15.82 6.25
N LYS A 57 -17.47 15.57 6.64
CA LYS A 57 -18.55 16.56 6.56
C LYS A 57 -18.31 17.76 7.47
N ARG A 58 -17.85 17.54 8.72
CA ARG A 58 -17.49 18.63 9.64
C ARG A 58 -16.33 19.47 9.14
N LEU A 59 -15.40 18.85 8.41
CA LEU A 59 -14.26 19.51 7.78
C LEU A 59 -14.57 20.02 6.36
N HIS A 60 -15.82 19.91 5.92
CA HIS A 60 -16.32 20.40 4.63
C HIS A 60 -15.64 19.82 3.38
N PHE A 61 -15.06 18.61 3.44
CA PHE A 61 -14.43 17.97 2.28
C PHE A 61 -15.00 16.58 1.92
N PHE A 62 -16.15 16.18 2.46
CA PHE A 62 -16.87 15.00 1.98
C PHE A 62 -17.38 15.21 0.54
N VAL A 63 -16.55 14.90 -0.46
CA VAL A 63 -16.77 15.15 -1.89
C VAL A 63 -16.50 13.93 -2.77
N GLU A 64 -16.07 12.81 -2.18
CA GLU A 64 -15.75 11.54 -2.84
C GLU A 64 -16.91 11.06 -3.70
N GLN A 65 -18.13 11.17 -3.19
CA GLN A 65 -19.34 10.79 -3.93
C GLN A 65 -19.49 11.63 -5.20
N LYS A 66 -19.28 12.95 -5.12
CA LYS A 66 -19.41 13.86 -6.26
C LYS A 66 -18.32 13.58 -7.29
N ILE A 67 -17.10 13.34 -6.82
CA ILE A 67 -15.95 12.95 -7.66
C ILE A 67 -16.28 11.66 -8.40
N GLN A 68 -16.71 10.61 -7.69
CA GLN A 68 -17.08 9.34 -8.32
C GLN A 68 -18.15 9.55 -9.39
N HIS A 69 -19.25 10.27 -9.07
CA HIS A 69 -20.34 10.48 -10.02
C HIS A 69 -19.91 11.23 -11.26
N PHE A 70 -19.05 12.24 -11.11
CA PHE A 70 -18.47 12.94 -12.24
C PHE A 70 -17.68 11.98 -13.16
N PHE A 71 -16.90 11.06 -12.60
CA PHE A 71 -16.10 10.14 -13.41
C PHE A 71 -16.85 8.92 -13.94
N LEU A 72 -18.05 8.60 -13.41
CA LEU A 72 -18.88 7.50 -13.90
C LEU A 72 -19.31 7.64 -15.37
N GLN A 73 -19.32 8.86 -15.93
CA GLN A 73 -19.58 9.09 -17.35
C GLN A 73 -18.43 8.59 -18.26
N TYR A 74 -17.22 8.43 -17.72
CA TYR A 74 -16.03 7.98 -18.44
C TYR A 74 -15.73 6.51 -18.12
N LEU A 75 -16.60 5.60 -18.58
CA LEU A 75 -16.53 4.18 -18.24
C LEU A 75 -15.18 3.51 -18.56
N TRP A 76 -14.48 3.94 -19.62
CA TRP A 76 -13.15 3.43 -19.95
C TRP A 76 -12.13 3.74 -18.84
N LEU A 77 -12.23 4.91 -18.20
CA LEU A 77 -11.36 5.34 -17.11
C LEU A 77 -11.71 4.60 -15.82
N ILE A 78 -13.00 4.34 -15.56
CA ILE A 78 -13.43 3.51 -14.43
C ILE A 78 -12.90 2.07 -14.57
N LYS A 79 -13.03 1.46 -15.75
CA LYS A 79 -12.48 0.11 -16.02
C LYS A 79 -10.95 0.08 -15.90
N LEU A 80 -10.26 1.11 -16.38
CA LEU A 80 -8.81 1.24 -16.20
C LEU A 80 -8.44 1.38 -14.72
N SER A 81 -9.22 2.13 -13.94
CA SER A 81 -9.02 2.32 -12.50
C SER A 81 -9.24 1.01 -11.73
N ASN A 82 -10.32 0.28 -12.07
CA ASN A 82 -10.58 -1.07 -11.55
C ASN A 82 -9.42 -2.04 -11.87
N PHE A 83 -8.93 -2.04 -13.11
CA PHE A 83 -7.77 -2.84 -13.51
C PHE A 83 -6.51 -2.44 -12.73
N PHE A 84 -6.23 -1.14 -12.60
CA PHE A 84 -5.10 -0.63 -11.84
C PHE A 84 -5.18 -1.08 -10.38
N TYR A 85 -6.36 -0.93 -9.77
CA TYR A 85 -6.64 -1.26 -8.37
C TYR A 85 -6.26 -2.71 -8.05
N VAL A 86 -6.65 -3.66 -8.91
CA VAL A 86 -6.38 -5.09 -8.68
C VAL A 86 -4.98 -5.54 -9.13
N THR A 87 -4.22 -4.75 -9.91
CA THR A 87 -2.94 -5.19 -10.48
C THR A 87 -1.72 -4.43 -9.95
N VAL A 88 -1.60 -3.14 -10.27
CA VAL A 88 -0.38 -2.35 -10.06
C VAL A 88 -0.01 -2.30 -8.58
N HIS A 89 -1.03 -2.21 -7.72
CA HIS A 89 -0.86 -2.20 -6.27
C HIS A 89 -0.06 -3.40 -5.73
N PHE A 90 -0.24 -4.60 -6.30
CA PHE A 90 0.46 -5.81 -5.86
C PHE A 90 1.81 -6.02 -6.57
N ILE A 91 1.88 -5.65 -7.85
CA ILE A 91 3.07 -5.90 -8.68
C ILE A 91 4.20 -4.91 -8.34
N LEU A 92 3.87 -3.63 -8.18
CA LEU A 92 4.87 -2.57 -8.04
C LEU A 92 5.73 -2.73 -6.77
N PRO A 93 5.18 -3.05 -5.57
CA PRO A 93 6.00 -3.29 -4.38
C PRO A 93 7.03 -4.40 -4.57
N VAL A 94 6.66 -5.50 -5.22
CA VAL A 94 7.57 -6.61 -5.51
C VAL A 94 8.70 -6.14 -6.43
N VAL A 95 8.37 -5.41 -7.50
CA VAL A 95 9.37 -4.85 -8.43
C VAL A 95 10.33 -3.91 -7.68
N ILE A 96 9.82 -3.02 -6.83
CA ILE A 96 10.66 -2.11 -6.04
C ILE A 96 11.54 -2.88 -5.05
N LEU A 97 11.02 -3.89 -4.34
CA LEU A 97 11.83 -4.72 -3.45
C LEU A 97 12.96 -5.42 -4.18
N VAL A 98 12.69 -6.02 -5.35
CA VAL A 98 13.71 -6.69 -6.18
C VAL A 98 14.74 -5.68 -6.66
N LEU A 99 14.32 -4.50 -7.14
CA LEU A 99 15.23 -3.45 -7.59
C LEU A 99 16.13 -2.94 -6.46
N LEU A 100 15.57 -2.71 -5.28
CA LEU A 100 16.32 -2.32 -4.09
C LEU A 100 17.31 -3.41 -3.71
N TYR A 101 16.88 -4.67 -3.64
CA TYR A 101 17.75 -5.80 -3.30
C TYR A 101 18.95 -5.90 -4.25
N ARG A 102 18.72 -5.69 -5.55
CA ARG A 102 19.77 -5.78 -6.58
C ARG A 102 20.70 -4.57 -6.65
N ARG A 103 20.23 -3.37 -6.27
CA ARG A 103 20.96 -2.11 -6.52
C ARG A 103 21.42 -1.38 -5.27
N ASP A 104 20.76 -1.57 -4.13
CA ASP A 104 21.07 -0.90 -2.87
C ASP A 104 20.60 -1.75 -1.67
N ALA A 105 21.50 -2.61 -1.20
CA ALA A 105 21.29 -3.50 -0.06
C ALA A 105 20.83 -2.78 1.22
N SER A 106 21.42 -1.62 1.52
CA SER A 106 21.11 -0.85 2.72
C SER A 106 19.69 -0.29 2.64
N ARG A 107 19.32 0.23 1.46
CA ARG A 107 17.98 0.75 1.21
C ARG A 107 16.94 -0.35 1.17
N PHE A 108 17.26 -1.51 0.59
CA PHE A 108 16.41 -2.71 0.66
C PHE A 108 16.05 -3.05 2.11
N LEU A 109 17.04 -3.21 2.99
CA LEU A 109 16.79 -3.58 4.38
C LEU A 109 15.93 -2.53 5.11
N ARG A 110 16.19 -1.24 4.87
CA ARG A 110 15.39 -0.16 5.46
C ARG A 110 13.95 -0.22 4.99
N TYR A 111 13.73 -0.21 3.66
CA TYR A 111 12.38 -0.12 3.11
C TYR A 111 11.60 -1.41 3.33
N ARG A 112 12.25 -2.58 3.36
CA ARG A 112 11.65 -3.83 3.83
C ARG A 112 11.15 -3.72 5.27
N ASN A 113 11.94 -3.13 6.18
CA ASN A 113 11.49 -2.92 7.57
C ASN A 113 10.34 -1.93 7.68
N VAL A 114 10.36 -0.85 6.87
CA VAL A 114 9.23 0.09 6.78
C VAL A 114 7.98 -0.65 6.32
N PHE A 115 8.08 -1.49 5.29
CA PHE A 115 6.97 -2.29 4.78
C PHE A 115 6.42 -3.23 5.85
N ALA A 116 7.30 -3.94 6.57
CA ALA A 116 6.94 -4.82 7.67
C ALA A 116 6.19 -4.09 8.80
N TRP A 117 6.70 -2.94 9.25
CA TRP A 117 6.02 -2.13 10.28
C TRP A 117 4.68 -1.58 9.80
N MET A 118 4.63 -1.09 8.56
CA MET A 118 3.41 -0.56 7.96
C MET A 118 2.32 -1.62 7.92
N THR A 119 2.64 -2.82 7.41
CA THR A 119 1.71 -3.94 7.36
C THR A 119 1.26 -4.37 8.76
N ALA A 120 2.19 -4.50 9.72
CA ALA A 120 1.85 -4.90 11.09
C ALA A 120 0.91 -3.89 11.77
N ILE A 121 1.19 -2.59 11.66
CA ILE A 121 0.34 -1.53 12.23
C ILE A 121 -1.04 -1.54 11.56
N SER A 122 -1.10 -1.63 10.23
CA SER A 122 -2.37 -1.69 9.50
C SER A 122 -3.21 -2.90 9.90
N PHE A 123 -2.61 -4.07 10.12
CA PHE A 123 -3.36 -5.25 10.56
C PHE A 123 -3.97 -5.06 11.95
N VAL A 124 -3.24 -4.44 12.88
CA VAL A 124 -3.80 -4.08 14.18
C VAL A 124 -4.97 -3.13 14.00
N ILE A 125 -4.85 -2.10 13.15
CA ILE A 125 -5.93 -1.14 12.89
C ILE A 125 -7.14 -1.84 12.25
N PHE A 126 -6.95 -2.72 11.27
CA PHE A 126 -8.06 -3.47 10.64
C PHE A 126 -8.85 -4.31 11.66
N ILE A 127 -8.20 -4.82 12.70
CA ILE A 127 -8.86 -5.59 13.76
C ILE A 127 -9.60 -4.65 14.73
N VAL A 128 -8.96 -3.60 15.22
CA VAL A 128 -9.52 -2.76 16.30
C VAL A 128 -10.44 -1.64 15.80
N PHE A 129 -10.27 -1.24 14.54
CA PHE A 129 -11.01 -0.17 13.87
C PHE A 129 -11.31 -0.55 12.41
N PRO A 130 -12.13 -1.61 12.18
CA PRO A 130 -12.55 -1.95 10.83
C PRO A 130 -13.40 -0.80 10.25
N VAL A 131 -13.27 -0.53 8.96
CA VAL A 131 -14.00 0.55 8.27
C VAL A 131 -14.60 0.01 6.99
N MET A 132 -15.91 0.17 6.87
CA MET A 132 -16.64 -0.16 5.66
C MET A 132 -16.28 0.85 4.55
N PRO A 133 -15.78 0.39 3.39
CA PRO A 133 -15.44 1.28 2.29
C PRO A 133 -16.69 1.93 1.67
N PRO A 134 -16.56 3.10 1.00
CA PRO A 134 -17.70 3.85 0.47
C PRO A 134 -18.62 3.04 -0.45
N ARG A 135 -18.08 2.14 -1.28
CA ARG A 135 -18.84 1.28 -2.20
C ARG A 135 -19.82 0.32 -1.51
N LEU A 136 -19.61 0.04 -0.23
CA LEU A 136 -20.46 -0.85 0.58
C LEU A 136 -21.41 -0.08 1.51
N LEU A 137 -21.35 1.25 1.52
CA LEU A 137 -22.30 2.07 2.29
C LEU A 137 -23.74 1.89 1.77
N PRO A 138 -24.75 2.20 2.60
CA PRO A 138 -26.15 2.17 2.18
C PRO A 138 -26.41 2.99 0.93
N ALA A 139 -27.39 2.57 0.13
CA ALA A 139 -27.76 3.23 -1.13
C ALA A 139 -28.08 4.73 -0.99
N SER A 140 -28.47 5.20 0.19
CA SER A 140 -28.67 6.62 0.51
C SER A 140 -27.42 7.49 0.36
N PHE A 141 -26.23 6.89 0.35
CA PHE A 141 -24.97 7.59 0.07
C PHE A 141 -24.62 7.62 -1.42
N HIS A 142 -25.38 6.90 -2.25
CA HIS A 142 -25.26 6.88 -3.71
C HIS A 142 -23.92 6.40 -4.29
N PHE A 143 -22.97 5.90 -3.49
CA PHE A 143 -21.75 5.28 -4.03
C PHE A 143 -22.07 4.05 -4.88
N ILE A 144 -21.24 3.81 -5.89
CA ILE A 144 -21.33 2.64 -6.77
C ILE A 144 -20.11 1.75 -6.54
N ASP A 145 -20.34 0.46 -6.32
CA ASP A 145 -19.31 -0.56 -6.45
C ASP A 145 -18.97 -0.75 -7.93
N THR A 146 -17.97 0.00 -8.40
CA THR A 146 -17.56 0.00 -9.81
C THR A 146 -16.93 -1.32 -10.22
N GLN A 147 -16.27 -2.00 -9.29
CA GLN A 147 -15.60 -3.27 -9.53
C GLN A 147 -16.65 -4.36 -9.78
N LEU A 148 -17.69 -4.43 -8.95
CA LEU A 148 -18.82 -5.34 -9.13
C LEU A 148 -19.66 -4.98 -10.36
N LYS A 149 -19.93 -3.68 -10.59
CA LYS A 149 -20.85 -3.23 -11.63
C LYS A 149 -20.25 -3.23 -13.04
N PHE A 150 -18.99 -2.84 -13.18
CA PHE A 150 -18.36 -2.62 -14.49
C PHE A 150 -17.17 -3.53 -14.78
N GLY A 151 -16.55 -4.11 -13.74
CA GLY A 151 -15.30 -4.87 -13.84
C GLY A 151 -14.13 -4.02 -14.37
N GLY A 152 -13.02 -4.69 -14.68
CA GLY A 152 -11.87 -4.03 -15.30
C GLY A 152 -10.80 -5.00 -15.78
N ALA A 153 -10.55 -6.06 -15.01
CA ALA A 153 -9.57 -7.10 -15.34
C ALA A 153 -10.19 -8.40 -15.88
N GLY A 154 -11.52 -8.43 -16.10
CA GLY A 154 -12.21 -9.56 -16.68
C GLY A 154 -12.15 -10.77 -15.76
N LYS A 155 -11.64 -11.91 -16.23
CA LYS A 155 -11.53 -13.13 -15.40
C LYS A 155 -10.62 -12.95 -14.17
N LEU A 156 -9.67 -12.01 -14.21
CA LEU A 156 -8.82 -11.71 -13.05
C LEU A 156 -9.60 -11.02 -11.92
N ASP A 157 -10.71 -10.33 -12.21
CA ASP A 157 -11.49 -9.65 -11.18
C ASP A 157 -11.99 -10.66 -10.13
N ALA A 158 -12.53 -11.81 -10.56
CA ALA A 158 -13.03 -12.84 -9.66
C ALA A 158 -11.91 -13.51 -8.82
N THR A 159 -10.73 -13.73 -9.41
CA THR A 159 -9.60 -14.34 -8.72
C THR A 159 -9.01 -13.39 -7.68
N LEU A 160 -8.77 -12.13 -8.07
CA LEU A 160 -8.10 -11.14 -7.23
C LEU A 160 -9.02 -10.53 -6.17
N MET A 161 -10.33 -10.42 -6.45
CA MET A 161 -11.31 -9.99 -5.44
C MET A 161 -11.47 -11.01 -4.31
N LYS A 162 -11.36 -12.31 -4.61
CA LYS A 162 -11.42 -13.38 -3.61
C LYS A 162 -10.17 -13.37 -2.70
N GLU A 163 -9.03 -12.93 -3.24
CA GLU A 163 -7.76 -12.79 -2.49
C GLU A 163 -7.60 -11.41 -1.82
N ALA A 164 -8.42 -10.41 -2.17
CA ALA A 164 -8.37 -9.06 -1.62
C ALA A 164 -8.70 -8.97 -0.11
N GLY A 165 -8.97 -10.10 0.55
CA GLY A 165 -9.11 -10.24 1.99
C GLY A 165 -10.35 -9.57 2.57
N ASN A 166 -10.20 -8.95 3.74
CA ASN A 166 -11.31 -8.40 4.53
C ASN A 166 -11.96 -7.22 3.80
N PRO A 167 -13.25 -7.31 3.44
CA PRO A 167 -13.95 -6.22 2.74
C PRO A 167 -14.06 -4.93 3.57
N TYR A 168 -13.80 -4.97 4.88
CA TYR A 168 -13.87 -3.84 5.82
C TYR A 168 -12.50 -3.29 6.25
N ALA A 169 -11.46 -3.52 5.44
CA ALA A 169 -10.11 -3.02 5.67
C ALA A 169 -9.82 -1.72 4.88
N ALA A 170 -10.74 -0.74 4.93
CA ALA A 170 -10.52 0.55 4.27
C ALA A 170 -9.46 1.41 5.01
N MET A 171 -9.62 1.60 6.32
CA MET A 171 -8.70 2.38 7.15
C MET A 171 -7.60 1.49 7.76
N PRO A 172 -6.31 1.81 7.60
CA PRO A 172 -5.74 2.85 6.75
C PRO A 172 -5.58 2.38 5.30
N SER A 173 -5.50 3.33 4.35
CA SER A 173 -5.32 3.01 2.94
C SER A 173 -3.91 2.45 2.65
N LEU A 174 -3.78 1.13 2.68
CA LEU A 174 -2.54 0.44 2.26
C LEU A 174 -2.24 0.64 0.78
N HIS A 175 -3.26 0.86 -0.07
CA HIS A 175 -3.09 1.23 -1.48
C HIS A 175 -2.20 2.46 -1.62
N PHE A 176 -2.62 3.55 -0.99
CA PHE A 176 -1.84 4.78 -0.98
C PHE A 176 -0.50 4.59 -0.28
N ALA A 177 -0.46 3.95 0.88
CA ALA A 177 0.76 3.80 1.67
C ALA A 177 1.84 3.00 0.91
N TRP A 178 1.46 1.95 0.18
CA TRP A 178 2.37 1.16 -0.64
C TRP A 178 2.85 1.92 -1.87
N ALA A 179 1.96 2.66 -2.55
CA ALA A 179 2.34 3.51 -3.68
C ALA A 179 3.36 4.58 -3.24
N ALA A 180 3.10 5.27 -2.12
CA ALA A 180 4.03 6.24 -1.54
C ALA A 180 5.34 5.60 -1.08
N TRP A 181 5.29 4.40 -0.48
CA TRP A 181 6.46 3.63 -0.11
C TRP A 181 7.31 3.24 -1.34
N CYS A 182 6.67 2.80 -2.42
CA CYS A 182 7.30 2.50 -3.71
C CYS A 182 7.99 3.74 -4.26
N ALA A 183 7.31 4.88 -4.24
CA ALA A 183 7.86 6.16 -4.70
C ALA A 183 9.11 6.55 -3.93
N LEU A 184 9.03 6.57 -2.61
CA LEU A 184 10.13 6.94 -1.73
C LEU A 184 11.30 5.94 -1.83
N GLY A 185 11.02 4.65 -1.97
CA GLY A 185 11.99 3.55 -2.03
C GLY A 185 12.68 3.42 -3.40
N GLY A 186 11.93 3.58 -4.48
CA GLY A 186 12.41 3.43 -5.85
C GLY A 186 13.14 4.64 -6.42
N TYR A 187 12.79 5.86 -5.98
CA TYR A 187 13.26 7.11 -6.60
C TYR A 187 14.78 7.17 -6.83
N LYS A 188 15.58 6.76 -5.83
CA LYS A 188 17.05 6.82 -5.90
C LYS A 188 17.68 5.72 -6.75
N VAL A 189 17.00 4.58 -6.96
CA VAL A 189 17.56 3.42 -7.67
C VAL A 189 17.11 3.34 -9.13
N ILE A 190 16.05 4.05 -9.50
CA ILE A 190 15.58 4.18 -10.89
C ILE A 190 16.38 5.26 -11.60
N LYS A 191 17.07 4.91 -12.68
CA LYS A 191 17.90 5.83 -13.47
C LYS A 191 17.13 6.59 -14.56
N SER A 192 16.11 5.96 -15.16
CA SER A 192 15.29 6.60 -16.20
C SER A 192 14.45 7.72 -15.61
N LYS A 193 14.53 8.93 -16.18
CA LYS A 193 13.74 10.08 -15.75
C LYS A 193 12.24 9.81 -15.88
N LEU A 194 11.81 9.25 -17.01
CA LEU A 194 10.41 8.89 -17.25
C LEU A 194 9.87 7.96 -16.17
N LEU A 195 10.56 6.83 -15.92
CA LEU A 195 10.13 5.88 -14.90
C LEU A 195 10.13 6.48 -13.49
N ARG A 196 11.03 7.43 -13.22
CA ARG A 196 11.08 8.13 -11.94
C ARG A 196 9.88 9.07 -11.77
N TYR A 197 9.47 9.77 -12.82
CA TYR A 197 8.25 10.59 -12.79
C TYR A 197 6.99 9.75 -12.69
N LEU A 198 6.88 8.66 -13.43
CA LEU A 198 5.76 7.71 -13.30
C LEU A 198 5.67 7.16 -11.87
N LEU A 199 6.80 6.77 -11.30
CA LEU A 199 6.86 6.30 -9.92
C LEU A 199 6.44 7.38 -8.90
N LEU A 200 6.78 8.66 -9.13
CA LEU A 200 6.33 9.76 -8.27
C LEU A 200 4.86 10.12 -8.46
N ALA A 201 4.30 9.87 -9.65
CA ALA A 201 2.89 10.08 -9.96
C ALA A 201 2.00 8.97 -9.35
N ASP A 202 2.54 7.78 -9.15
CA ASP A 202 1.83 6.59 -8.68
C ASP A 202 0.98 6.80 -7.41
N PRO A 203 1.42 7.49 -6.34
CA PRO A 203 0.59 7.75 -5.18
C PRO A 203 -0.63 8.62 -5.51
N PHE A 204 -0.49 9.59 -6.41
CA PHE A 204 -1.59 10.47 -6.83
C PHE A 204 -2.57 9.74 -7.75
N ILE A 205 -2.06 8.91 -8.66
CA ILE A 205 -2.89 8.01 -9.47
C ILE A 205 -3.65 7.06 -8.55
N THR A 206 -3.00 6.52 -7.52
CA THR A 206 -3.63 5.63 -6.55
C THR A 206 -4.73 6.34 -5.76
N ILE A 207 -4.52 7.57 -5.28
CA ILE A 207 -5.57 8.40 -4.66
C ILE A 207 -6.77 8.51 -5.60
N PHE A 208 -6.53 8.93 -6.84
CA PHE A 208 -7.59 9.05 -7.84
C PHE A 208 -8.36 7.72 -7.99
N VAL A 209 -7.65 6.62 -8.22
CA VAL A 209 -8.22 5.29 -8.41
C VAL A 209 -9.09 4.88 -7.23
N VAL A 210 -8.59 4.97 -5.99
CA VAL A 210 -9.35 4.49 -4.83
C VAL A 210 -10.59 5.32 -4.53
N ILE A 211 -10.58 6.63 -4.87
CA ILE A 211 -11.74 7.51 -4.72
C ILE A 211 -12.78 7.23 -5.81
N VAL A 212 -12.40 7.19 -7.10
CA VAL A 212 -13.38 6.99 -8.18
C VAL A 212 -13.98 5.58 -8.18
N THR A 213 -13.27 4.61 -7.61
CA THR A 213 -13.76 3.24 -7.42
C THR A 213 -14.49 3.04 -6.08
N ALA A 214 -14.62 4.10 -5.26
CA ALA A 214 -15.28 4.08 -3.95
C ALA A 214 -14.69 3.03 -3.00
N ASN A 215 -13.39 2.77 -3.09
CA ASN A 215 -12.71 1.83 -2.21
C ASN A 215 -12.21 2.47 -0.91
N HIS A 216 -11.98 3.79 -0.89
CA HIS A 216 -11.45 4.53 0.27
C HIS A 216 -12.11 5.91 0.38
N PHE A 217 -12.23 6.43 1.60
CA PHE A 217 -12.45 7.83 1.93
C PHE A 217 -11.13 8.62 1.87
N PHE A 218 -11.17 9.96 1.86
CA PHE A 218 -9.95 10.75 1.99
C PHE A 218 -9.27 10.53 3.35
N LEU A 219 -10.05 10.29 4.41
CA LEU A 219 -9.50 10.01 5.74
C LEU A 219 -8.66 8.72 5.77
N ASP A 220 -9.07 7.66 5.05
CA ASP A 220 -8.29 6.43 4.88
C ASP A 220 -6.88 6.72 4.31
N ILE A 221 -6.80 7.65 3.36
CA ILE A 221 -5.56 8.07 2.69
C ILE A 221 -4.64 8.79 3.69
N VAL A 222 -5.22 9.66 4.52
CA VAL A 222 -4.49 10.31 5.64
C VAL A 222 -3.98 9.27 6.62
N GLY A 223 -4.80 8.28 6.97
CA GLY A 223 -4.40 7.14 7.79
C GLY A 223 -3.21 6.37 7.18
N GLY A 224 -3.25 6.11 5.88
CA GLY A 224 -2.16 5.47 5.14
C GLY A 224 -0.86 6.28 5.18
N ALA A 225 -0.96 7.61 5.00
CA ALA A 225 0.18 8.53 5.13
C ALA A 225 0.80 8.48 6.54
N LEU A 226 -0.05 8.52 7.57
CA LEU A 226 0.38 8.47 8.96
C LEU A 226 1.07 7.15 9.29
N VAL A 227 0.50 6.01 8.89
CA VAL A 227 1.11 4.70 9.11
C VAL A 227 2.45 4.58 8.40
N LEU A 228 2.56 5.05 7.16
CA LEU A 228 3.85 5.08 6.45
C LEU A 228 4.88 5.93 7.21
N PHE A 229 4.50 7.13 7.66
CA PHE A 229 5.37 8.02 8.43
C PHE A 229 5.87 7.36 9.72
N VAL A 230 4.96 6.83 10.56
CA VAL A 230 5.30 6.13 11.80
C VAL A 230 6.22 4.94 11.51
N SER A 231 5.94 4.17 10.46
CA SER A 231 6.76 3.02 10.07
C SER A 231 8.17 3.42 9.63
N MET A 232 8.32 4.57 8.96
CA MET A 232 9.63 5.14 8.64
C MET A 232 10.41 5.54 9.88
N VAL A 233 9.74 6.13 10.88
CA VAL A 233 10.36 6.48 12.17
C VAL A 233 10.82 5.21 12.89
N LEU A 234 9.94 4.21 13.06
CA LEU A 234 10.26 2.95 13.74
C LEU A 234 11.39 2.18 13.05
N ALA A 235 11.40 2.12 11.72
CA ALA A 235 12.49 1.51 10.96
C ALA A 235 13.80 2.32 11.06
N GLY A 236 13.70 3.64 11.23
CA GLY A 236 14.81 4.58 11.38
C GLY A 236 15.49 4.54 12.75
N ILE A 237 14.75 4.22 13.83
CA ILE A 237 15.29 4.11 15.20
C ILE A 237 16.43 3.07 15.27
N LYS A 238 16.37 1.99 14.48
CA LYS A 238 17.46 0.99 14.41
C LYS A 238 18.77 1.52 13.80
N LYS A 239 18.75 2.67 13.11
CA LYS A 239 19.94 3.25 12.47
C LYS A 239 20.91 3.87 13.48
N LYS A 240 20.43 4.31 14.65
CA LYS A 240 21.29 4.88 15.71
C LYS A 240 22.23 3.83 16.32
N ASN A 241 21.91 2.54 16.19
CA ASN A 241 22.71 1.42 16.70
C ASN A 241 23.52 0.69 15.62
N MET A 242 23.56 1.20 14.38
CA MET A 242 24.34 0.60 13.30
C MET A 242 25.31 1.62 12.74
N ARG A 243 26.57 1.57 13.22
CA ARG A 243 27.70 2.22 12.54
C ARG A 243 27.79 1.64 11.13
N VAL A 244 27.72 2.52 10.14
CA VAL A 244 28.05 2.18 8.76
C VAL A 244 29.48 2.63 8.58
N ASP A 245 30.43 1.71 8.72
CA ASP A 245 31.80 1.99 8.34
C ASP A 245 31.82 2.17 6.83
N SER A 246 32.12 3.40 6.39
CA SER A 246 32.15 3.84 5.00
C SER A 246 33.39 3.31 4.25
N GLY A 247 33.84 2.10 4.54
CA GLY A 247 35.10 1.54 4.04
C GLY A 247 35.10 1.02 2.60
N TRP A 248 34.04 1.23 1.81
CA TRP A 248 33.89 0.61 0.48
C TRP A 248 34.03 1.57 -0.71
N PHE A 249 34.44 2.81 -0.48
CA PHE A 249 34.78 3.76 -1.55
C PHE A 249 36.18 4.33 -1.36
N ASN A 250 37.21 3.48 -1.42
CA ASN A 250 38.51 3.96 -1.91
C ASN A 250 38.53 3.70 -3.43
N PRO A 251 38.55 4.74 -4.28
CA PRO A 251 38.93 4.56 -5.66
C PRO A 251 40.38 4.09 -5.67
N ILE A 252 40.62 2.91 -6.26
CA ILE A 252 41.97 2.44 -6.58
C ILE A 252 42.55 3.49 -7.54
N GLN A 253 43.62 4.16 -7.12
CA GLN A 253 44.50 4.94 -7.99
C GLN A 253 45.30 4.02 -8.90
#